data_AF-A0A6L3ZDM7-F1
#
_entry.id   AF-A0A6L3ZDM7-F1
#
_cell.length_a   1.000
_cell.length_b   1.000
_cell.length_c   1.000
_cell.angle_alpha   90.00
_cell.angle_beta   90.00
_cell.angle_gamma   90.00
#
_symmetry.space_group_name_H-M   'P 1'
#
loop_
_entity.id
_entity.type
_entity.pdbx_description
1 polymer ?
#
loop_
_entity_poly.entity_id
_entity_poly.type
_entity_poly.pdbx_seq_one_letter_code
_entity_poly.pdbx_strand_id
1 'polypeptide(L)'
;MRINSKTLSLGGAMYLLIFIGAFFSEGAIRGTMFLWDDSTATVDAIQNNSRFFQIGILGDLTAFIADVFISILFFYLLKPVGSVLAATLSALRLIAHPAIGISNLLFQFQAGNLAIHATSFSDEQVAELTMNAVKTHHMGYLLAGAMFGVHCFLLGYAMYKSGFFHKGLAILMLVAGITYVLETYGSVIWPNQSEMFSSIVMLFAVVAEIWLLLWLLIPAFRKKYSSTIVQA
;
A
#
# COMPACT_ATOMS: atom_id res chain seq x y z
N MET A 1 -3.78 19.97 19.12
CA MET A 1 -3.83 20.59 17.77
C MET A 1 -5.26 20.43 17.26
N ARG A 2 -5.98 21.52 16.98
CA ARG A 2 -7.31 21.41 16.32
C ARG A 2 -7.05 21.06 14.86
N ILE A 3 -7.38 19.85 14.43
CA ILE A 3 -7.32 19.46 13.01
C ILE A 3 -8.36 20.31 12.28
N ASN A 4 -7.90 21.19 11.38
CA ASN A 4 -8.79 22.04 10.61
C ASN A 4 -9.10 21.39 9.25
N SER A 5 -10.12 21.90 8.55
CA SER A 5 -10.56 21.32 7.26
C SER A 5 -9.44 21.29 6.20
N LYS A 6 -8.52 22.28 6.21
CA LYS A 6 -7.40 22.36 5.26
C LYS A 6 -6.42 21.20 5.45
N THR A 7 -6.12 20.84 6.71
CA THR A 7 -5.26 19.68 7.02
C THR A 7 -5.87 18.37 6.52
N LEU A 8 -7.19 18.18 6.69
CA LEU A 8 -7.88 16.99 6.18
C LEU A 8 -7.91 16.94 4.66
N SER A 9 -8.15 18.07 3.99
CA SER A 9 -8.12 18.14 2.53
C SER A 9 -6.73 17.90 1.95
N LEU A 10 -5.67 18.42 2.60
CA LEU A 10 -4.29 18.07 2.24
C LEU A 10 -4.03 16.58 2.44
N GLY A 11 -4.50 16.01 3.55
CA GLY A 11 -4.48 14.57 3.78
C GLY A 11 -5.16 13.78 2.66
N GLY A 12 -6.34 14.22 2.21
CA GLY A 12 -7.04 13.61 1.07
C GLY A 12 -6.25 13.71 -0.24
N ALA A 13 -5.59 14.84 -0.50
CA ALA A 13 -4.74 15.00 -1.69
C ALA A 13 -3.49 14.10 -1.63
N MET A 14 -2.86 13.96 -0.47
CA MET A 14 -1.74 13.03 -0.28
C MET A 14 -2.20 11.56 -0.41
N TYR A 15 -3.38 11.22 0.12
CA TYR A 15 -3.96 9.89 -0.02
C TYR A 15 -4.29 9.58 -1.49
N LEU A 16 -4.77 10.57 -2.24
CA LEU A 16 -5.00 10.43 -3.68
C LEU A 16 -3.70 10.21 -4.43
N LEU A 17 -2.64 10.94 -4.09
CA LEU A 17 -1.31 10.77 -4.67
C LEU A 17 -0.77 9.35 -4.42
N ILE A 18 -0.95 8.82 -3.21
CA ILE A 18 -0.60 7.42 -2.88
C ILE A 18 -1.39 6.46 -3.75
N PHE A 19 -2.71 6.64 -3.82
CA PHE A 19 -3.59 5.76 -4.59
C PHE A 19 -3.19 5.77 -6.07
N ILE A 20 -2.97 6.94 -6.67
CA ILE A 20 -2.53 7.04 -8.05
C ILE A 20 -1.15 6.42 -8.22
N GLY A 21 -0.17 6.75 -7.38
CA GLY A 21 1.21 6.25 -7.53
C GLY A 21 1.28 4.73 -7.37
N ALA A 22 0.88 4.21 -6.22
CA ALA A 22 1.03 2.80 -5.89
C ALA A 22 0.10 1.89 -6.70
N PHE A 23 -1.17 2.27 -6.89
CA PHE A 23 -2.12 1.45 -7.66
C PHE A 23 -1.79 1.42 -9.15
N PHE A 24 -1.29 2.53 -9.70
CA PHE A 24 -0.78 2.57 -11.07
C PHE A 24 0.47 1.70 -11.24
N SER A 25 1.43 1.79 -10.32
CA SER A 25 2.64 0.98 -10.36
C SER A 25 2.35 -0.51 -10.24
N GLU A 26 1.41 -0.90 -9.37
CA GLU A 26 0.99 -2.28 -9.22
C GLU A 26 0.20 -2.77 -10.43
N GLY A 27 -0.92 -2.12 -10.75
CA GLY A 27 -1.85 -2.62 -11.76
C GLY A 27 -1.36 -2.41 -13.20
N ALA A 28 -0.94 -1.19 -13.55
CA ALA A 28 -0.64 -0.84 -14.93
C ALA A 28 0.76 -1.24 -15.37
N ILE A 29 1.74 -1.23 -14.46
CA ILE A 29 3.14 -1.52 -14.77
C ILE A 29 3.46 -2.98 -14.44
N ARG A 30 3.39 -3.37 -13.17
CA ARG A 30 3.72 -4.75 -12.78
C ARG A 30 2.72 -5.75 -13.34
N GLY A 31 1.42 -5.45 -13.26
CA GLY A 31 0.36 -6.31 -13.78
C GLY A 31 0.39 -6.54 -15.30
N THR A 32 1.15 -5.75 -16.07
CA THR A 32 1.29 -5.93 -17.53
C THR A 32 2.65 -6.44 -17.95
N MET A 33 3.72 -6.17 -17.18
CA MET A 33 5.08 -6.53 -17.54
C MET A 33 5.58 -7.82 -16.90
N PHE A 34 4.99 -8.25 -15.78
CA PHE A 34 5.47 -9.43 -15.05
C PHE A 34 4.71 -10.67 -15.49
N LEU A 35 5.30 -11.38 -16.45
CA LEU A 35 4.80 -12.65 -16.95
C LEU A 35 5.39 -13.77 -16.08
N TRP A 36 4.67 -14.12 -15.01
CA TRP A 36 5.16 -14.96 -13.91
C TRP A 36 5.77 -16.32 -14.31
N ASP A 37 5.31 -16.86 -15.43
CA ASP A 37 5.73 -18.16 -15.99
C ASP A 37 6.72 -18.05 -17.15
N ASP A 38 7.09 -16.83 -17.58
CA ASP A 38 7.99 -16.58 -18.71
C ASP A 38 8.99 -15.45 -18.39
N SER A 39 10.21 -15.86 -18.01
CA SER A 39 11.30 -14.95 -17.66
C SER A 39 11.80 -14.15 -18.86
N THR A 40 11.89 -14.77 -20.04
CA THR A 40 12.33 -14.11 -21.27
C THR A 40 11.33 -13.05 -21.69
N ALA A 41 10.03 -13.39 -21.71
CA ALA A 41 9.00 -12.43 -22.07
C ALA A 41 8.89 -11.28 -21.05
N THR A 42 9.18 -11.53 -19.77
CA THR A 42 9.28 -10.47 -18.76
C THR A 42 10.45 -9.51 -19.05
N VAL A 43 11.62 -10.03 -19.42
CA VAL A 43 12.76 -9.19 -19.83
C VAL A 43 12.41 -8.37 -21.07
N ASP A 44 11.83 -9.00 -22.10
CA ASP A 44 11.41 -8.32 -23.32
C ASP A 44 10.40 -7.20 -23.04
N ALA A 45 9.42 -7.46 -22.17
CA ALA A 45 8.43 -6.46 -21.77
C ALA A 45 9.08 -5.25 -21.09
N ILE A 46 10.04 -5.48 -20.18
CA ILE A 46 10.79 -4.42 -19.48
C ILE A 46 11.68 -3.65 -20.46
N GLN A 47 12.39 -4.32 -21.36
CA GLN A 47 13.26 -3.67 -22.34
C GLN A 47 12.48 -2.77 -23.29
N ASN A 48 11.38 -3.30 -23.85
CA ASN A 48 10.52 -2.57 -24.78
C ASN A 48 9.80 -1.39 -24.11
N ASN A 49 9.61 -1.41 -22.79
CA ASN A 49 8.88 -0.39 -22.03
C ASN A 49 9.71 0.22 -20.88
N SER A 50 11.02 0.33 -21.06
CA SER A 50 11.98 0.72 -20.00
C SER A 50 11.60 2.00 -19.23
N ARG A 51 11.20 3.06 -19.94
CA ARG A 51 10.75 4.32 -19.32
C ARG A 51 9.48 4.13 -18.49
N PHE A 52 8.55 3.33 -19.00
CA PHE A 52 7.29 3.05 -18.31
C PHE A 52 7.55 2.25 -17.03
N PHE A 53 8.45 1.26 -17.09
CA PHE A 53 8.92 0.52 -15.92
C PHE A 53 9.56 1.43 -14.85
N GLN A 54 10.44 2.36 -15.27
CA GLN A 54 11.09 3.33 -14.37
C GLN A 54 10.09 4.29 -13.71
N ILE A 55 9.07 4.74 -14.45
CA ILE A 55 7.98 5.57 -13.89
C ILE A 55 7.27 4.81 -12.77
N GLY A 56 7.12 3.50 -12.86
CA GLY A 56 6.51 2.69 -11.80
C GLY A 56 7.30 2.72 -10.50
N ILE A 57 8.62 2.57 -10.58
CA ILE A 57 9.51 2.68 -9.41
C ILE A 57 9.37 4.06 -8.77
N LEU A 58 9.36 5.13 -9.58
CA LEU A 58 9.20 6.50 -9.08
C LEU A 58 7.80 6.76 -8.52
N GLY A 59 6.77 6.12 -9.08
CA GLY A 59 5.39 6.17 -8.60
C GLY A 59 5.27 5.61 -7.19
N ASP A 60 5.81 4.42 -6.95
CA ASP A 60 5.82 3.81 -5.62
C ASP A 60 6.66 4.60 -4.64
N LEU A 61 7.85 5.06 -5.04
CA LEU A 61 8.70 5.89 -4.17
C LEU A 61 7.96 7.17 -3.74
N THR A 62 7.28 7.83 -4.68
CA THR A 62 6.50 9.04 -4.41
C THR A 62 5.33 8.72 -3.48
N ALA A 63 4.61 7.61 -3.71
CA ALA A 63 3.53 7.16 -2.86
C ALA A 63 4.02 6.88 -1.43
N PHE A 64 5.11 6.13 -1.26
CA PHE A 64 5.64 5.79 0.06
C PHE A 64 6.16 7.01 0.83
N ILE A 65 6.73 8.01 0.14
CA ILE A 65 7.09 9.30 0.78
C ILE A 65 5.84 10.06 1.22
N ALA A 66 4.81 10.13 0.37
CA ALA A 66 3.54 10.75 0.72
C ALA A 66 2.87 10.02 1.90
N ASP A 67 3.10 8.72 2.05
CA ASP A 67 2.51 7.91 3.10
C ASP A 67 3.03 8.22 4.50
N VAL A 68 4.23 8.80 4.61
CA VAL A 68 4.75 9.36 5.87
C VAL A 68 3.79 10.43 6.41
N PHE A 69 3.28 11.30 5.54
CA PHE A 69 2.34 12.36 5.93
C PHE A 69 1.01 11.77 6.41
N ILE A 70 0.50 10.74 5.75
CA ILE A 70 -0.75 10.06 6.15
C ILE A 70 -0.59 9.39 7.51
N SER A 71 0.54 8.72 7.75
CA SER A 71 0.82 8.11 9.04
C SER A 71 0.80 9.14 10.18
N ILE A 72 1.45 10.29 9.98
CA ILE A 72 1.46 11.39 10.96
C ILE A 72 0.06 11.99 11.13
N LEU A 73 -0.69 12.15 10.05
CA LEU A 73 -2.07 12.65 10.10
C LEU A 73 -2.96 11.74 10.97
N PHE A 74 -2.91 10.43 10.76
CA PHE A 74 -3.69 9.47 11.55
C PHE A 74 -3.27 9.42 13.01
N PHE A 75 -1.98 9.60 13.31
CA PHE A 75 -1.53 9.76 14.70
C PHE A 75 -2.28 10.88 15.39
N TYR A 76 -2.30 12.08 14.79
CA TYR A 76 -2.96 13.24 15.39
C TYR A 76 -4.49 13.08 15.44
N LEU A 77 -5.09 12.47 14.42
CA LEU A 77 -6.54 12.30 14.33
C LEU A 77 -7.07 11.31 15.37
N LEU A 78 -6.31 10.25 15.65
CA LEU A 78 -6.72 9.15 16.51
C LEU A 78 -6.11 9.21 17.91
N LYS A 79 -5.16 10.12 18.16
CA LYS A 79 -4.60 10.37 19.51
C LYS A 79 -5.67 10.55 20.61
N PRO A 80 -6.82 11.21 20.39
CA PRO A 80 -7.87 11.29 21.40
C PRO A 80 -8.50 9.95 21.80
N VAL A 81 -8.43 8.92 20.94
CA VAL A 81 -8.91 7.56 21.27
C VAL A 81 -7.91 6.84 22.19
N GLY A 82 -6.62 7.14 22.05
CA GLY A 82 -5.54 6.59 22.85
C GLY A 82 -4.19 6.86 22.21
N SER A 83 -3.27 7.49 22.94
CA SER A 83 -1.96 7.90 22.41
C SER A 83 -1.09 6.71 22.00
N VAL A 84 -1.11 5.62 22.77
CA VAL A 84 -0.37 4.39 22.46
C VAL A 84 -0.93 3.74 21.20
N LEU A 85 -2.25 3.55 21.11
CA LEU A 85 -2.90 2.98 19.93
C LEU A 85 -2.60 3.79 18.65
N ALA A 86 -2.71 5.13 18.74
CA ALA A 86 -2.39 6.01 17.63
C ALA A 86 -0.92 5.94 17.23
N ALA A 87 0.00 5.86 18.20
CA ALA A 87 1.43 5.67 17.91
C ALA A 87 1.69 4.32 17.24
N THR A 88 1.08 3.25 17.74
CA THR A 88 1.26 1.88 17.21
C THR A 88 0.77 1.77 15.77
N LEU A 89 -0.45 2.23 15.45
CA LEU A 89 -0.95 2.15 14.08
C LEU A 89 -0.10 3.01 13.12
N SER A 90 0.38 4.18 13.56
CA SER A 90 1.23 5.03 12.72
C SER A 90 2.61 4.40 12.51
N ALA A 91 3.21 3.82 13.55
CA ALA A 91 4.48 3.11 13.44
C ALA A 91 4.37 1.92 12.48
N LEU A 92 3.30 1.12 12.56
CA LEU A 92 3.07 0.00 11.64
C LEU A 92 2.98 0.46 10.19
N ARG A 93 2.28 1.58 9.91
CA ARG A 93 2.21 2.16 8.56
C ARG A 93 3.59 2.62 8.06
N LEU A 94 4.37 3.28 8.91
CA LEU A 94 5.73 3.73 8.58
C LEU A 94 6.67 2.54 8.31
N ILE A 95 6.52 1.45 9.06
CA ILE A 95 7.29 0.22 8.83
C ILE A 95 6.86 -0.43 7.50
N ALA A 96 5.56 -0.52 7.23
CA ALA A 96 5.05 -1.16 6.02
C ALA A 96 5.54 -0.48 4.73
N HIS A 97 5.23 0.81 4.55
CA HIS A 97 5.46 1.48 3.27
C HIS A 97 6.82 2.20 3.23
N PRO A 98 7.12 3.21 4.06
CA PRO A 98 8.43 3.86 4.06
C PRO A 98 9.62 2.95 4.36
N ALA A 99 9.51 2.02 5.32
CA ALA A 99 10.67 1.17 5.66
C ALA A 99 10.79 -0.03 4.73
N ILE A 100 9.80 -0.93 4.72
CA ILE A 100 9.84 -2.15 3.90
C ILE A 100 9.64 -1.81 2.43
N GLY A 101 8.58 -1.07 2.07
CA GLY A 101 8.26 -0.73 0.68
C GLY A 101 9.39 -0.01 -0.07
N ILE A 102 9.97 1.06 0.49
CA ILE A 102 11.10 1.77 -0.15
C ILE A 102 12.33 0.87 -0.26
N SER A 103 12.66 0.11 0.79
CA SER A 103 13.80 -0.82 0.73
C SER A 103 13.59 -1.90 -0.32
N ASN A 104 12.34 -2.35 -0.49
CA ASN A 104 11.96 -3.35 -1.46
C ASN A 104 12.12 -2.88 -2.91
N LEU A 105 11.98 -1.58 -3.18
CA LEU A 105 12.22 -1.01 -4.52
C LEU A 105 13.64 -1.30 -5.05
N LEU A 106 14.60 -1.64 -4.19
CA LEU A 106 15.92 -2.12 -4.60
C LEU A 106 15.82 -3.34 -5.52
N PHE A 107 14.90 -4.27 -5.25
CA PHE A 107 14.71 -5.47 -6.07
C PHE A 107 14.04 -5.15 -7.40
N GLN A 108 13.08 -4.21 -7.44
CA GLN A 108 12.50 -3.76 -8.71
C GLN A 108 13.54 -2.98 -9.55
N PHE A 109 14.38 -2.17 -8.91
CA PHE A 109 15.49 -1.48 -9.57
C PHE A 109 16.53 -2.48 -10.09
N GLN A 110 16.84 -3.52 -9.32
CA GLN A 110 17.72 -4.61 -9.75
C GLN A 110 17.16 -5.33 -10.98
N ALA A 111 15.87 -5.66 -10.99
CA ALA A 111 15.21 -6.28 -12.15
C ALA A 111 15.36 -5.39 -13.41
N GLY A 112 15.11 -4.09 -13.29
CA GLY A 112 15.31 -3.14 -14.40
C GLY A 112 16.76 -3.07 -14.89
N ASN A 113 17.73 -3.01 -13.98
CA ASN A 113 19.15 -2.97 -14.36
C ASN A 113 19.60 -4.25 -15.06
N LEU A 114 19.16 -5.41 -14.56
CA LEU A 114 19.48 -6.68 -15.20
C LEU A 114 18.88 -6.74 -16.61
N ALA A 115 17.58 -6.43 -16.74
CA ALA A 115 16.90 -6.49 -18.03
C ALA A 115 17.46 -5.49 -19.05
N ILE A 116 17.82 -4.26 -18.65
CA ILE A 116 18.12 -3.18 -19.59
C ILE A 116 19.64 -3.00 -19.82
N HIS A 117 20.46 -3.29 -18.81
CA HIS A 117 21.87 -2.85 -18.79
C HIS A 117 22.89 -3.97 -18.57
N ALA A 118 22.49 -5.20 -18.26
CA ALA A 118 23.43 -6.29 -18.04
C ALA A 118 24.16 -6.69 -19.33
N THR A 119 25.49 -6.67 -19.31
CA THR A 119 26.33 -7.10 -20.45
C THR A 119 27.31 -8.22 -20.10
N SER A 120 27.44 -8.55 -18.80
CA SER A 120 28.38 -9.57 -18.30
C SER A 120 27.75 -10.94 -18.10
N PHE A 121 26.47 -11.09 -18.42
CA PHE A 121 25.69 -12.32 -18.27
C PHE A 121 25.17 -12.76 -19.64
N SER A 122 24.93 -14.07 -19.80
CA SER A 122 24.17 -14.59 -20.94
C SER A 122 22.69 -14.19 -20.85
N ASP A 123 21.96 -14.24 -21.97
CA ASP A 123 20.54 -13.89 -22.02
C ASP A 123 19.69 -14.76 -21.07
N GLU A 124 20.00 -16.06 -20.97
CA GLU A 124 19.36 -16.98 -20.02
C GLU A 124 19.58 -16.54 -18.56
N GLN A 125 20.81 -16.17 -18.21
CA GLN A 125 21.12 -15.65 -16.87
C GLN A 125 20.44 -14.31 -16.60
N VAL A 126 20.35 -13.41 -17.58
CA VAL A 126 19.61 -12.14 -17.45
C VAL A 126 18.14 -12.42 -17.17
N ALA A 127 17.51 -13.35 -17.90
CA ALA A 127 16.12 -13.72 -17.70
C ALA A 127 15.87 -14.30 -16.30
N GLU A 128 16.66 -15.27 -15.87
CA GLU A 128 16.51 -15.89 -14.55
C GLU A 128 16.76 -14.90 -13.40
N LEU A 129 17.83 -14.11 -13.46
CA LEU A 129 18.16 -13.13 -12.41
C LEU A 129 17.12 -12.00 -12.35
N THR A 130 16.63 -11.53 -13.50
CA THR A 130 15.56 -10.52 -13.57
C THR A 130 14.30 -11.07 -12.92
N MET A 131 13.88 -12.28 -13.29
CA MET A 131 12.69 -12.91 -12.73
C MET A 131 12.84 -13.19 -11.23
N ASN A 132 14.03 -13.58 -10.76
CA ASN A 132 14.29 -13.73 -9.34
C ASN A 132 14.15 -12.39 -8.58
N ALA A 133 14.66 -11.29 -9.14
CA ALA A 133 14.48 -9.96 -8.55
C ALA A 133 13.01 -9.52 -8.53
N VAL A 134 12.24 -9.81 -9.60
CA VAL A 134 10.79 -9.58 -9.67
C VAL A 134 10.04 -10.37 -8.58
N LYS A 135 10.33 -11.67 -8.44
CA LYS A 135 9.71 -12.52 -7.41
C LYS A 135 10.07 -12.08 -6.00
N THR A 136 11.33 -11.69 -5.78
CA THR A 136 11.78 -11.17 -4.48
C THR A 136 11.10 -9.86 -4.14
N HIS A 137 10.97 -8.96 -5.11
CA HIS A 137 10.21 -7.72 -4.96
C HIS A 137 8.75 -7.99 -4.57
N HIS A 138 8.09 -8.94 -5.22
CA HIS A 138 6.71 -9.29 -4.89
C HIS A 138 6.56 -9.85 -3.47
N MET A 139 7.52 -10.68 -3.01
CA MET A 139 7.54 -11.12 -1.61
C MET A 139 7.71 -9.96 -0.63
N GLY A 140 8.55 -8.97 -0.94
CA GLY A 140 8.67 -7.78 -0.09
C GLY A 140 7.38 -6.97 -0.01
N TYR A 141 6.58 -6.92 -1.09
CA TYR A 141 5.24 -6.31 -1.07
C TYR A 141 4.29 -7.07 -0.14
N LEU A 142 4.28 -8.41 -0.18
CA LEU A 142 3.48 -9.22 0.75
C LEU A 142 3.91 -9.00 2.20
N LEU A 143 5.22 -8.90 2.48
CA LEU A 143 5.72 -8.65 3.84
C LEU A 143 5.33 -7.25 4.35
N ALA A 144 5.43 -6.22 3.49
CA ALA A 144 4.89 -4.89 3.78
C ALA A 144 3.38 -4.96 4.04
N GLY A 145 2.65 -5.73 3.23
CA GLY A 145 1.22 -5.99 3.34
C GLY A 145 0.82 -6.55 4.71
N ALA A 146 1.61 -7.44 5.32
CA ALA A 146 1.30 -7.94 6.67
C ALA A 146 1.31 -6.83 7.71
N MET A 147 2.34 -5.99 7.69
CA MET A 147 2.46 -4.84 8.61
C MET A 147 1.33 -3.83 8.36
N PHE A 148 1.01 -3.60 7.08
CA PHE A 148 -0.10 -2.75 6.68
C PHE A 148 -1.45 -3.32 7.11
N GLY A 149 -1.64 -4.65 7.07
CA GLY A 149 -2.84 -5.33 7.53
C GLY A 149 -3.08 -5.11 9.02
N VAL A 150 -2.04 -5.25 9.86
CA VAL A 150 -2.15 -4.94 11.29
C VAL A 150 -2.45 -3.46 11.50
N HIS A 151 -1.84 -2.56 10.72
CA HIS A 151 -2.20 -1.13 10.71
C HIS A 151 -3.69 -0.93 10.40
N CYS A 152 -4.20 -1.50 9.30
CA CYS A 152 -5.60 -1.38 8.88
C CYS A 152 -6.56 -1.92 9.94
N PHE A 153 -6.23 -3.05 10.57
CA PHE A 153 -7.03 -3.60 11.66
C PHE A 153 -7.13 -2.62 12.84
N LEU A 154 -6.00 -2.11 13.33
CA LEU A 154 -5.98 -1.15 14.44
C LEU A 154 -6.62 0.19 14.06
N LEU A 155 -6.42 0.64 12.82
CA LEU A 155 -7.04 1.81 12.25
C LEU A 155 -8.56 1.67 12.26
N GLY A 156 -9.11 0.57 11.75
CA GLY A 156 -10.54 0.31 11.75
C GLY A 156 -11.13 0.26 13.17
N TYR A 157 -10.43 -0.37 14.13
CA TYR A 157 -10.82 -0.33 15.54
C TYR A 157 -10.85 1.10 16.10
N ALA A 158 -9.79 1.88 15.87
CA ALA A 158 -9.70 3.27 16.34
C ALA A 158 -10.78 4.16 15.69
N MET A 159 -11.03 3.97 14.38
CA MET A 159 -12.09 4.65 13.64
C MET A 159 -13.46 4.37 14.26
N TYR A 160 -13.74 3.10 14.60
CA TYR A 160 -14.99 2.68 15.23
C TYR A 160 -15.21 3.36 16.59
N LYS A 161 -14.14 3.48 17.40
CA LYS A 161 -14.19 4.10 18.73
C LYS A 161 -14.24 5.62 18.69
N SER A 162 -13.58 6.25 17.72
CA SER A 162 -13.43 7.71 17.65
C SER A 162 -14.74 8.49 17.44
N GLY A 163 -15.76 7.84 16.88
CA GLY A 163 -16.97 8.50 16.39
C GLY A 163 -16.76 9.34 15.11
N PHE A 164 -15.51 9.59 14.68
CA PHE A 164 -15.18 10.50 13.56
C PHE A 164 -15.65 9.95 12.21
N PHE A 165 -15.73 8.62 12.12
CA PHE A 165 -15.95 7.89 10.90
C PHE A 165 -17.34 7.24 10.86
N HIS A 166 -17.75 6.85 9.65
CA HIS A 166 -18.90 5.96 9.48
C HIS A 166 -18.56 4.57 10.02
N LYS A 167 -19.50 3.94 10.75
CA LYS A 167 -19.25 2.60 11.34
C LYS A 167 -18.99 1.53 10.27
N GLY A 168 -19.66 1.62 9.13
CA GLY A 168 -19.43 0.73 7.99
C GLY A 168 -18.00 0.82 7.45
N LEU A 169 -17.46 2.03 7.29
CA LEU A 169 -16.07 2.25 6.87
C LEU A 169 -15.08 1.66 7.89
N ALA A 170 -15.34 1.85 9.18
CA ALA A 170 -14.49 1.31 10.24
C ALA A 170 -14.46 -0.23 10.24
N ILE A 171 -15.62 -0.87 10.08
CA ILE A 171 -15.73 -2.34 9.98
C ILE A 171 -15.05 -2.84 8.71
N LEU A 172 -15.26 -2.16 7.57
CA LEU A 172 -14.63 -2.56 6.32
C LEU A 172 -13.10 -2.45 6.39
N MET A 173 -12.57 -1.43 7.07
CA MET A 173 -11.13 -1.28 7.30
C MET A 173 -10.57 -2.36 8.26
N LEU A 174 -11.36 -2.78 9.27
CA LEU A 174 -11.01 -3.94 10.10
C LEU A 174 -10.88 -5.22 9.26
N VAL A 175 -11.87 -5.48 8.40
CA VAL A 175 -11.87 -6.65 7.50
C VAL A 175 -10.70 -6.57 6.53
N ALA A 176 -10.42 -5.40 5.93
CA ALA A 176 -9.27 -5.19 5.08
C ALA A 176 -7.94 -5.55 5.78
N GLY A 177 -7.81 -5.20 7.06
CA GLY A 177 -6.63 -5.57 7.84
C GLY A 177 -6.45 -7.08 7.97
N ILE A 178 -7.54 -7.82 8.18
CA ILE A 178 -7.52 -9.30 8.23
C ILE A 178 -7.13 -9.85 6.86
N THR A 179 -7.70 -9.33 5.77
CA THR A 179 -7.42 -9.86 4.42
C THR A 179 -5.96 -9.69 4.03
N TYR A 180 -5.31 -8.57 4.37
CA TYR A 180 -3.88 -8.38 4.10
C TYR A 180 -3.01 -9.40 4.83
N VAL A 181 -3.29 -9.66 6.12
CA VAL A 181 -2.56 -10.67 6.88
C VAL A 181 -2.81 -12.07 6.29
N LEU A 182 -4.06 -12.37 5.92
CA LEU A 182 -4.40 -13.63 5.27
C LEU A 182 -3.67 -13.79 3.93
N GLU A 183 -3.51 -12.73 3.15
CA GLU A 183 -2.79 -12.77 1.88
C GLU A 183 -1.30 -13.04 2.08
N THR A 184 -0.64 -12.36 3.01
CA THR A 184 0.79 -12.59 3.25
C THR A 184 1.02 -14.03 3.71
N TYR A 185 0.35 -14.45 4.78
CA TYR A 185 0.59 -15.79 5.35
C TYR A 185 0.10 -16.88 4.40
N GLY A 186 -1.05 -16.65 3.76
CA GLY A 186 -1.66 -17.56 2.80
C GLY A 186 -0.76 -17.79 1.59
N SER A 187 -0.24 -16.73 0.98
CA SER A 187 0.63 -16.84 -0.20
C SER A 187 1.99 -17.47 0.12
N VAL A 188 2.48 -17.34 1.36
CA VAL A 188 3.73 -17.98 1.79
C VAL A 188 3.53 -19.46 2.08
N ILE A 189 2.46 -19.83 2.79
CA ILE A 189 2.19 -21.23 3.17
C ILE A 189 1.64 -22.03 1.97
N TRP A 190 0.84 -21.38 1.14
CA TRP A 190 0.11 -21.98 0.02
C TRP A 190 0.33 -21.17 -1.29
N PRO A 191 1.52 -21.23 -1.90
CA PRO A 191 1.85 -20.41 -3.08
C PRO A 191 0.92 -20.63 -4.27
N ASN A 192 0.40 -21.86 -4.44
CA ASN A 192 -0.54 -22.22 -5.51
C ASN A 192 -1.94 -21.59 -5.34
N GLN A 193 -2.20 -20.91 -4.21
CA GLN A 193 -3.47 -20.24 -3.89
C GLN A 193 -3.31 -18.71 -3.79
N SER A 194 -2.14 -18.15 -4.13
CA SER A 194 -1.84 -16.72 -4.00
C SER A 194 -2.85 -15.81 -4.71
N GLU A 195 -3.31 -16.17 -5.91
CA GLU A 195 -4.30 -15.41 -6.68
C GLU A 195 -5.66 -15.30 -5.95
N MET A 196 -6.10 -16.39 -5.29
CA MET A 196 -7.32 -16.39 -4.49
C MET A 196 -7.18 -15.41 -3.32
N PHE A 197 -6.06 -15.45 -2.61
CA PHE A 197 -5.82 -14.53 -1.49
C PHE A 197 -5.75 -13.07 -1.95
N SER A 198 -5.08 -12.80 -3.06
CA SER A 198 -4.98 -11.46 -3.62
C SER A 198 -6.34 -10.90 -4.07
N SER A 199 -7.18 -11.75 -4.67
CA SER A 199 -8.56 -11.39 -5.04
C SER A 199 -9.42 -11.01 -3.82
N ILE A 200 -9.24 -11.71 -2.68
CA ILE A 200 -9.92 -11.39 -1.43
C ILE A 200 -9.48 -10.02 -0.90
N VAL A 201 -8.17 -9.73 -0.92
CA VAL A 201 -7.65 -8.41 -0.54
C VAL A 201 -8.20 -7.32 -1.45
N MET A 202 -8.19 -7.54 -2.77
CA MET A 202 -8.71 -6.58 -3.74
C MET A 202 -10.17 -6.22 -3.46
N LEU A 203 -11.00 -7.20 -3.11
CA LEU A 203 -12.43 -6.98 -2.83
C LEU A 203 -12.67 -6.11 -1.59
N PHE A 204 -11.95 -6.35 -0.50
CA PHE A 204 -12.22 -5.68 0.77
C PHE A 204 -11.33 -4.46 1.01
N ALA A 205 -10.02 -4.58 0.78
CA ALA A 205 -9.06 -3.52 1.06
C ALA A 205 -9.24 -2.33 0.12
N VAL A 206 -9.29 -2.56 -1.19
CA VAL A 206 -9.42 -1.46 -2.17
C VAL A 206 -10.71 -0.67 -1.95
N VAL A 207 -11.82 -1.36 -1.64
CA VAL A 207 -13.10 -0.69 -1.35
C VAL A 207 -13.00 0.13 -0.04
N ALA A 208 -12.35 -0.41 1.00
CA ALA A 208 -12.12 0.32 2.25
C ALA A 208 -11.28 1.58 2.03
N GLU A 209 -10.21 1.47 1.25
CA GLU A 209 -9.27 2.55 0.98
C GLU A 209 -9.87 3.64 0.09
N ILE A 210 -10.62 3.27 -0.95
CA ILE A 210 -11.36 4.25 -1.77
C ILE A 210 -12.36 5.00 -0.91
N TRP A 211 -13.09 4.31 -0.03
CA TRP A 211 -14.04 4.99 0.85
C TRP A 211 -13.32 5.91 1.86
N LEU A 212 -12.17 5.50 2.41
CA LEU A 212 -11.35 6.37 3.27
C LEU A 212 -10.81 7.59 2.53
N LEU A 213 -10.35 7.41 1.29
CA LEU A 213 -9.91 8.48 0.40
C LEU A 213 -11.03 9.50 0.17
N LEU A 214 -12.23 9.04 -0.20
CA LEU A 214 -13.38 9.90 -0.41
C LEU A 214 -13.77 10.66 0.87
N TRP A 215 -13.67 10.01 2.04
CA TRP A 215 -13.92 10.64 3.33
C TRP A 215 -12.90 11.75 3.66
N LEU A 216 -11.62 11.54 3.35
CA LEU A 216 -10.57 12.54 3.53
C LEU A 216 -10.75 13.71 2.56
N LEU A 217 -10.99 13.42 1.28
CA LEU A 217 -11.00 14.41 0.20
C LEU A 217 -12.27 15.27 0.20
N ILE A 218 -13.44 14.66 0.43
CA ILE A 218 -14.74 15.30 0.23
C ILE A 218 -15.39 15.57 1.60
N PRO A 219 -15.51 16.85 2.03
CA PRO A 219 -16.09 17.19 3.32
C PRO A 219 -17.52 16.67 3.54
N ALA A 220 -18.30 16.49 2.46
CA ALA A 220 -19.68 15.98 2.54
C ALA A 220 -19.78 14.52 3.04
N PHE A 221 -18.73 13.72 2.87
CA PHE A 221 -18.69 12.34 3.38
C PHE A 221 -18.33 12.27 4.87
N ARG A 222 -17.94 13.40 5.48
CA ARG A 222 -17.63 13.48 6.91
C ARG A 222 -18.95 13.59 7.69
N LYS A 223 -19.10 12.86 8.79
CA LYS A 223 -20.25 13.03 9.68
C LYS A 223 -20.34 14.50 10.12
N LYS A 224 -21.55 15.08 10.04
CA LYS A 224 -21.84 16.39 10.64
C LYS A 224 -21.68 16.25 12.16
N TYR A 225 -20.61 16.81 12.71
CA TYR A 225 -20.35 16.70 14.14
C TYR A 225 -21.25 17.65 14.93
N SER A 226 -22.03 17.07 15.86
CA SER A 226 -22.49 17.78 17.05
C SER A 226 -21.36 17.70 18.10
N SER A 227 -21.02 18.82 18.73
CA SER A 227 -19.84 19.02 19.58
C SER A 227 -19.79 18.23 20.90
N THR A 228 -20.61 17.20 21.08
CA THR A 228 -20.89 16.61 22.41
C THR A 228 -19.93 15.49 22.84
N ILE A 229 -19.12 14.90 21.95
CA ILE A 229 -18.42 13.63 22.27
C ILE A 229 -16.94 13.80 22.70
N VAL A 230 -16.38 15.01 22.68
CA VAL A 230 -14.94 15.22 23.03
C VAL A 230 -14.72 15.62 24.51
N GLN A 231 -15.71 15.39 25.39
CA GLN A 231 -15.60 15.76 26.81
C GLN A 231 -15.83 14.60 27.81
N ALA A 232 -15.75 13.34 27.36
CA ALA A 232 -15.78 12.20 28.28
C ALA A 232 -14.41 11.51 28.31
#